data_AF-A0A7C5IGY2-F1
#
_entry.id   AF-A0A7C5IGY2-F1
#
_cell.length_a   1.000
_cell.length_b   1.000
_cell.length_c   1.000
_cell.angle_alpha   90.00
_cell.angle_beta   90.00
_cell.angle_gamma   90.00
#
_symmetry.space_group_name_H-M   'P 1'
#
loop_
_entity.id
_entity.type
_entity.pdbx_description
1 polymer ?
#
loop_
_entity_poly.entity_id
_entity_poly.type
_entity_poly.pdbx_seq_one_letter_code
_entity_poly.pdbx_strand_id
1 'polypeptide(L)' 'MERITVKTARRQEFVEITHLVEGVVRKSGVKSGICYIYAPHTTCGLTINENADPSVKADILS' A
#
# COMPACT_ATOMS: atom_id res chain seq x y z
N MET A 1 -8.86 -2.93 14.15
CA MET A 1 -7.95 -3.38 13.08
C MET A 1 -8.81 -3.62 11.85
N GLU A 2 -8.57 -2.89 10.77
CA GLU A 2 -9.33 -3.00 9.51
C GLU A 2 -8.56 -3.91 8.54
N ARG A 3 -9.26 -4.68 7.71
CA ARG A 3 -8.64 -5.53 6.68
C ARG A 3 -8.87 -4.93 5.31
N ILE A 4 -7.81 -4.80 4.52
CA ILE A 4 -7.85 -4.36 3.14
C ILE A 4 -7.49 -5.54 2.25
N THR A 5 -8.36 -5.88 1.31
CA THR A 5 -8.10 -6.91 0.30
C THR A 5 -7.51 -6.27 -0.94
N VAL A 6 -6.32 -6.68 -1.33
CA VAL A 6 -5.63 -6.21 -2.54
C VAL A 6 -5.59 -7.36 -3.54
N LYS A 7 -6.04 -7.12 -4.77
CA LYS A 7 -5.93 -8.09 -5.87
C LYS A 7 -4.71 -7.72 -6.72
N THR A 8 -3.87 -8.70 -7.03
CA THR A 8 -2.75 -8.57 -7.96
C THR A 8 -3.08 -9.27 -9.29
N ALA A 9 -2.57 -8.73 -10.38
CA ALA A 9 -2.78 -9.25 -11.73
C ALA A 9 -1.51 -9.88 -12.33
N ARG A 10 -0.34 -9.62 -11.74
CA ARG A 10 0.96 -10.10 -12.23
C ARG A 10 1.77 -10.76 -11.12
N ARG A 11 2.80 -11.53 -11.51
CA ARG A 11 3.72 -12.19 -10.57
C ARG A 11 4.48 -11.20 -9.69
N GLN A 12 4.89 -10.06 -10.26
CA GLN A 12 5.49 -8.94 -9.55
C GLN A 12 4.74 -7.67 -9.97
N GLU A 13 4.27 -6.90 -9.00
CA GLU A 13 3.42 -5.73 -9.22
C GLU A 13 3.51 -4.78 -8.03
N PHE A 14 3.61 -3.48 -8.31
CA PHE A 14 3.35 -2.45 -7.31
C PHE A 14 1.88 -2.03 -7.40
N VAL A 15 1.10 -2.33 -6.36
CA VAL A 15 -0.29 -1.88 -6.25
C VAL A 15 -0.35 -0.67 -5.31
N GLU A 16 -0.91 0.43 -5.82
CA GLU A 16 -1.16 1.65 -5.06
C GLU A 16 -2.30 1.40 -4.05
N ILE A 17 -2.06 1.64 -2.76
CA ILE A 17 -3.03 1.40 -1.68
C ILE A 17 -3.31 2.63 -0.80
N THR A 18 -2.75 3.80 -1.12
CA THR A 18 -2.88 5.05 -0.36
C THR A 18 -4.35 5.41 -0.16
N HIS A 19 -5.14 5.37 -1.23
CA HIS A 19 -6.58 5.69 -1.16
C HIS A 19 -7.35 4.73 -0.24
N LEU A 20 -6.94 3.45 -0.15
CA LEU A 20 -7.56 2.47 0.74
C LEU A 20 -7.20 2.75 2.21
N VAL A 21 -5.93 3.08 2.47
CA VAL A 21 -5.44 3.44 3.81
C VAL A 21 -6.07 4.75 4.28
N GLU A 22 -6.14 5.77 3.42
CA GLU A 22 -6.80 7.04 3.70
C GLU A 22 -8.27 6.85 4.07
N GLY A 23 -8.98 5.97 3.35
CA GLY A 23 -10.36 5.61 3.68
C GLY A 23 -10.49 5.02 5.08
N VAL A 24 -9.59 4.13 5.47
CA VAL A 24 -9.53 3.54 6.81
C VAL A 24 -9.22 4.59 7.88
N VAL A 25 -8.21 5.43 7.67
CA VAL A 25 -7.82 6.48 8.61
C VAL A 25 -8.96 7.48 8.79
N ARG A 26 -9.59 7.93 7.70
CA ARG A 26 -10.74 8.84 7.75
C ARG A 26 -11.92 8.24 8.52
N LYS A 27 -12.24 6.96 8.28
CA LYS A 27 -13.31 6.23 9.00
C LYS A 27 -13.00 6.08 10.49
N SER A 28 -11.73 5.98 10.88
CA SER A 28 -11.32 5.84 12.28
C SER A 28 -11.60 7.09 13.13
N GLY A 29 -11.74 8.27 12.51
CA GLY A 29 -11.93 9.54 13.21
C GLY A 29 -10.70 10.07 13.97
N VAL A 30 -9.58 9.35 13.94
CA VAL A 30 -8.31 9.75 14.58
C VAL A 30 -7.80 11.04 13.94
N LYS A 31 -7.44 12.03 14.77
CA LYS A 31 -6.92 13.33 14.30
C LYS A 31 -5.39 13.41 14.28
N SER A 32 -4.74 12.69 15.19
CA SER A 32 -3.28 12.59 15.28
C SER A 32 -2.91 11.25 15.90
N GLY A 33 -1.89 10.59 15.35
CA GLY A 33 -1.45 9.27 15.77
C GLY A 33 -0.60 8.58 14.70
N ILE A 34 -0.43 7.26 14.87
CA ILE A 34 0.35 6.43 13.95
C ILE A 34 -0.59 5.40 13.30
N CYS A 35 -0.49 5.25 11.98
CA CYS A 35 -1.16 4.19 11.24
C CYS A 35 -0.16 3.06 10.97
N TYR A 36 -0.38 1.90 11.60
CA TYR A 36 0.42 0.71 11.33
C TYR A 36 -0.20 -0.09 10.18
N ILE A 37 0.59 -0.36 9.16
CA ILE A 37 0.21 -1.21 8.02
C ILE A 37 1.05 -2.48 8.08
N TYR A 38 0.40 -3.62 7.95
CA TYR A 38 1.03 -4.93 8.04
C TYR A 38 0.57 -5.84 6.91
N ALA A 39 1.53 -6.45 6.21
CA ALA A 39 1.28 -7.49 5.22
C ALA A 39 1.51 -8.87 5.87
N PRO A 40 0.47 -9.69 6.08
CA PRO A 40 0.59 -11.00 6.72
C PRO A 40 1.13 -12.11 5.78
N HIS A 41 1.79 -11.75 4.69
CA HIS A 41 2.28 -12.71 3.68
C HIS A 41 3.80 -12.64 3.61
N THR A 42 4.43 -13.79 3.36
CA THR A 42 5.90 -13.89 3.22
C THR A 42 6.40 -13.52 1.83
N THR A 43 5.49 -13.41 0.85
CA THR A 43 5.80 -13.19 -0.57
C THR A 43 5.39 -11.81 -1.09
N CYS A 44 4.95 -10.91 -0.21
CA CYS A 44 4.74 -9.50 -0.54
C CYS A 44 5.26 -8.61 0.58
N GLY A 45 5.40 -7.32 0.28
CA GLY A 45 5.89 -6.33 1.22
C GLY A 45 5.12 -5.03 1.13
N LEU A 46 5.51 -4.08 1.97
CA LEU A 46 5.01 -2.73 1.96
C LEU A 46 6.20 -1.80 1.74
N THR A 47 6.02 -0.78 0.92
CA THR A 47 7.00 0.28 0.72
C THR A 47 6.27 1.61 0.54
N ILE A 48 6.96 2.70 0.86
CA ILE A 48 6.55 4.06 0.55
C ILE A 48 7.60 4.61 -0.40
N ASN A 49 7.18 4.98 -1.60
CA ASN A 49 8.06 5.50 -2.64
C ASN A 49 7.30 6.48 -3.54
N GLU A 50 7.96 7.01 -4.57
CA GLU A 50 7.38 7.93 -5.54
C GLU A 50 6.16 7.35 -6.25
N ASN A 51 5.14 8.20 -6.41
CA ASN A 51 3.90 7.87 -7.11
C ASN A 51 3.58 8.81 -8.28
N ALA A 52 4.55 9.65 -8.71
CA ALA A 52 4.38 10.58 -9.82
C ALA A 52 4.94 9.99 -11.13
N ASP A 53 6.20 9.57 -11.13
CA ASP A 53 6.82 8.93 -12.30
C ASP A 53 6.63 7.39 -12.28
N PRO A 54 5.95 6.79 -13.27
CA PRO A 54 5.83 5.34 -13.38
C PRO A 54 7.16 4.62 -13.64
N SER A 55 8.19 5.31 -14.14
CA SER A 55 9.51 4.71 -14.43
C SER A 55 10.18 4.16 -13.18
N VAL A 56 10.03 4.83 -12.03
CA VAL A 56 10.62 4.40 -10.76
C VAL A 56 10.15 3.01 -10.33
N LYS A 57 8.86 2.72 -10.54
CA LYS A 57 8.31 1.38 -10.24
C LYS A 57 8.86 0.34 -11.20
N ALA A 58 9.02 0.69 -12.48
CA ALA A 58 9.57 -0.21 -13.49
C ALA A 58 11.03 -0.55 -13.20
N ASP A 59 11.84 0.44 -12.81
CA ASP A 59 13.25 0.26 -12.49
C ASP A 59 13.44 -0.67 -11.27
N ILE A 60 12.61 -0.54 -10.23
CA ILE A 60 12.66 -1.42 -9.05
C ILE A 60 12.25 -2.87 -9.39
N LEU A 61 11.36 -3.05 -10.38
CA LEU A 61 10.89 -4.37 -10.80
C LEU A 61 11.79 -5.04 -11.85
N SER A 62 12.79 -4.31 -12.37
CA SER A 62 13.67 -4.76 -13.46
C SER A 62 14.60 -5.91 -13.09
#